data_AF-A0A645JMZ5-F1
#
_entry.id   AF-A0A645JMZ5-F1
#
_cell.length_a   1.000
_cell.length_b   1.000
_cell.length_c   1.000
_cell.angle_alpha   90.00
_cell.angle_beta   90.00
_cell.angle_gamma   90.00
#
_symmetry.space_group_name_H-M   'P 1'
#
loop_
_entity.id
_entity.type
_entity.pdbx_description
1 polymer ?
#
loop_
_entity_poly.entity_id
_entity_poly.type
_entity_poly.pdbx_seq_one_letter_code
_entity_poly.pdbx_strand_id
1 'polypeptide(L)' 'MIALGGITPETLPEIKDFGFGGAAVLGDLWNKFDACTEINYKGIVEHFRQLKEMAE' A
#
# COMPACT_ATOMS: atom_id res chain seq x y z
N MET A 1 -3.60 16.85 1.31
CA MET A 1 -3.60 16.33 -0.08
C MET A 1 -3.12 14.89 -0.03
N ILE A 2 -3.75 13.98 -0.78
CA ILE A 2 -3.40 12.55 -0.79
C ILE A 2 -2.83 12.20 -2.17
N ALA A 3 -1.68 11.53 -2.22
CA ALA A 3 -1.11 11.01 -3.47
C ALA A 3 -1.82 9.72 -3.88
N LEU A 4 -2.21 9.61 -5.16
CA LEU A 4 -2.92 8.46 -5.69
C LEU A 4 -2.43 8.16 -7.11
N GLY A 5 -2.16 6.88 -7.38
CA GLY A 5 -1.69 6.39 -8.69
C GLY A 5 -0.25 5.89 -8.65
N GLY A 6 -0.06 4.58 -8.79
CA GLY A 6 1.27 3.97 -8.80
C GLY A 6 1.99 3.96 -7.45
N ILE A 7 1.26 4.12 -6.34
CA ILE A 7 1.84 4.10 -5.00
C ILE A 7 2.31 2.68 -4.67
N THR A 8 3.60 2.57 -4.41
CA THR A 8 4.33 1.35 -4.03
C THR A 8 5.14 1.63 -2.77
N PRO A 9 5.59 0.61 -2.03
CA PRO A 9 6.39 0.82 -0.82
C PRO A 9 7.65 1.67 -1.06
N GLU A 10 8.22 1.58 -2.27
CA GLU A 10 9.41 2.32 -2.68
C GLU A 10 9.15 3.81 -2.89
N THR A 11 7.92 4.19 -3.27
CA THR A 11 7.55 5.59 -3.56
C THR A 11 6.94 6.31 -2.35
N LEU A 12 6.58 5.58 -1.28
CA LEU A 12 6.06 6.16 -0.03
C LEU A 12 6.97 7.23 0.60
N PRO A 13 8.31 7.05 0.68
CA PRO A 13 9.20 8.06 1.25
C PRO A 13 9.19 9.36 0.42
N GLU A 14 9.26 9.24 -0.90
CA GLU A 14 9.26 10.40 -1.80
C GLU A 14 7.98 11.22 -1.67
N ILE A 15 6.83 10.57 -1.53
CA ILE A 15 5.52 11.22 -1.35
C ILE A 15 5.48 12.05 -0.06
N LYS A 16 6.12 11.55 1.01
CA LYS A 16 6.27 12.28 2.27
C LYS A 16 7.15 13.51 2.09
N ASP A 17 8.27 13.39 1.36
CA ASP A 17 9.16 14.50 1.03
C ASP A 17 8.51 15.56 0.12
N PHE A 18 7.61 15.15 -0.78
CA PHE A 18 6.81 16.07 -1.60
C PHE A 18 5.77 16.87 -0.80
N GLY A 19 5.60 16.59 0.51
CA GLY A 19 4.68 17.30 1.38
C GLY A 19 3.22 16.85 1.26
N PHE A 20 2.97 15.66 0.70
CA PHE A 20 1.64 15.07 0.74
C PHE A 20 1.31 14.61 2.16
N GLY A 21 0.05 14.75 2.56
CA GLY A 21 -0.43 14.35 3.90
C GLY A 21 -0.73 12.86 4.01
N GLY A 22 -0.48 12.08 2.96
CA GLY A 22 -0.72 10.65 2.90
C GLY A 22 -0.75 10.11 1.46
N ALA A 23 -0.79 8.80 1.34
CA ALA A 23 -0.84 8.10 0.05
C ALA A 23 -2.00 7.09 0.04
N ALA A 24 -2.61 6.90 -1.11
CA ALA A 24 -3.68 5.94 -1.35
C ALA A 24 -3.16 4.77 -2.19
N VAL A 25 -3.23 3.56 -1.62
CA VAL A 25 -2.76 2.33 -2.25
C VAL A 25 -3.96 1.49 -2.70
N LEU A 26 -3.93 1.05 -3.97
CA LEU A 26 -4.98 0.24 -4.59
C LEU A 26 -4.37 -1.03 -5.19
N GLY A 27 -3.75 -0.92 -6.38
CA GLY A 27 -3.24 -2.09 -7.10
C GLY A 27 -2.17 -2.86 -6.34
N ASP A 28 -1.23 -2.18 -5.68
CA ASP A 28 -0.15 -2.84 -4.94
C ASP A 28 -0.64 -3.71 -3.77
N LEU A 29 -1.77 -3.33 -3.16
CA LEU A 29 -2.40 -4.10 -2.08
C LEU A 29 -3.31 -5.21 -2.62
N TRP A 30 -4.22 -4.87 -3.53
CA TRP A 30 -5.26 -5.81 -3.99
C TRP A 30 -4.79 -6.80 -5.05
N ASN A 31 -3.77 -6.48 -5.87
CA ASN A 31 -3.23 -7.43 -6.85
C ASN A 31 -2.50 -8.60 -6.21
N LYS A 32 -2.15 -8.50 -4.93
CA LYS A 32 -1.54 -9.60 -4.17
C LYS A 32 -2.57 -10.56 -3.57
N PHE A 33 -3.86 -10.31 -3.79
CA PHE A 33 -4.93 -11.17 -3.31
C PHE A 33 -5.77 -11.71 -4.45
N ASP A 34 -6.09 -12.99 -4.33
CA ASP A 34 -6.96 -13.67 -5.28
C ASP A 34 -8.04 -14.44 -4.50
N ALA A 35 -9.28 -13.97 -4.61
CA ALA A 35 -10.44 -14.50 -3.90
C ALA A 35 -10.78 -15.96 -4.27
N CYS A 36 -10.28 -16.45 -5.41
CA CYS A 36 -10.55 -17.79 -5.91
C CYS A 36 -9.52 -18.82 -5.42
N THR A 37 -8.31 -18.38 -5.11
CA THR A 37 -7.18 -19.25 -4.75
C THR A 37 -6.76 -19.13 -3.29
N GLU A 38 -7.02 -18.00 -2.64
CA GLU A 38 -6.61 -17.76 -1.26
C GLU A 38 -7.72 -18.09 -0.26
N ILE A 39 -7.36 -18.89 0.74
CA ILE A 39 -8.28 -19.37 1.78
C ILE A 39 -8.57 -18.27 2.82
N ASN A 40 -7.69 -17.29 2.96
CA ASN A 40 -7.83 -16.22 3.94
C ASN A 40 -7.13 -14.92 3.50
N TYR A 41 -7.53 -13.83 4.14
CA TYR A 41 -7.04 -12.47 3.90
C TYR A 41 -5.79 -12.09 4.72
N LYS A 42 -5.09 -13.05 5.35
CA LYS A 42 -3.91 -12.72 6.16
C LYS A 42 -2.80 -12.09 5.33
N GLY A 43 -2.58 -12.58 4.10
CA GLY A 43 -1.56 -12.04 3.20
C GLY A 43 -1.75 -10.54 2.90
N ILE A 44 -2.99 -10.11 2.61
CA ILE A 44 -3.31 -8.68 2.45
C ILE A 44 -3.01 -7.90 3.72
N VAL A 45 -3.46 -8.41 4.88
CA VAL A 45 -3.33 -7.70 6.15
C VAL A 45 -1.85 -7.54 6.54
N GLU A 46 -1.02 -8.55 6.28
CA GLU A 46 0.43 -8.46 6.49
C GLU A 46 1.08 -7.45 5.54
N HIS A 47 0.72 -7.47 4.25
CA HIS A 47 1.23 -6.49 3.27
C HIS A 47 0.80 -5.05 3.65
N PHE A 48 -0.43 -4.86 4.11
CA PHE A 48 -0.90 -3.56 4.60
C PHE A 48 -0.10 -3.06 5.81
N ARG A 49 0.25 -3.95 6.75
CA ARG A 49 1.09 -3.57 7.91
C ARG A 49 2.48 -3.13 7.49
N GLN A 50 3.10 -3.84 6.54
CA GLN A 50 4.39 -3.46 5.98
C GLN A 50 4.34 -2.07 5.33
N LEU A 51 3.30 -1.82 4.51
CA LEU A 51 3.09 -0.50 3.90
C LEU A 51 2.90 0.60 4.94
N LYS A 52 2.19 0.30 6.03
CA LYS A 52 2.00 1.25 7.14
C LYS A 52 3.32 1.57 7.84
N GLU A 53 4.13 0.56 8.19
CA GLU A 53 5.44 0.77 8.82
C GLU A 53 6.38 1.60 7.94
N MET A 54 6.33 1.44 6.61
CA MET A 54 7.16 2.24 5.70
C MET A 54 6.68 3.68 5.51
N ALA A 55 5.42 3.97 5.83
CA ALA A 55 4.86 5.31 5.76
C ALA A 55 5.14 6.15 7.02
N GLU A 56 5.36 5.50 8.18
CA GLU A 56 5.71 6.14 9.45
C GLU A 56 7.13 6.73 9.45
#